data_AF-A0A7R9XFW6-F1
#
_entry.id   AF-A0A7R9XFW6-F1
#
_cell.length_a   1.000
_cell.length_b   1.000
_cell.length_c   1.000
_cell.angle_alpha   90.00
_cell.angle_beta   90.00
_cell.angle_gamma   90.00
#
_symmetry.space_group_name_H-M   'P 1'
#
loop_
_entity.id
_entity.type
_entity.pdbx_description
1 polymer ?
#
loop_
_entity_poly.entity_id
_entity_poly.type
_entity_poly.pdbx_seq_one_letter_code
_entity_poly.pdbx_strand_id
1 'polypeptide(L)'
;GKYLSDTRIISTGAPQGCVLSPLRFSLYTNSCTSDHYSVKLIKFADDTTLIGLISNGDESAYRRQVDRLESWCDNNNVALNGQKTVE
;
A
#
# COMPACT_ATOMS: atom_id res chain seq x y z
N GLY A 1 31.50 4.29 -24.59
CA GLY A 1 32.00 3.35 -23.57
C GLY A 1 30.81 2.71 -22.89
N LYS A 2 30.71 1.38 -22.89
CA LYS A 2 29.66 0.64 -22.19
C LYS A 2 30.28 -0.06 -20.99
N TYR A 3 30.52 0.71 -19.94
CA TYR A 3 30.79 0.12 -18.62
C TYR A 3 29.44 0.05 -17.91
N LEU A 4 28.84 -1.15 -17.87
CA LEU A 4 27.78 -1.47 -16.91
C LEU A 4 28.45 -2.10 -15.69
N SER A 5 27.96 -1.76 -14.51
CA SER A 5 28.34 -2.44 -13.28
C SER A 5 27.74 -3.84 -13.20
N ASP A 6 28.36 -4.72 -12.43
CA ASP A 6 27.82 -6.04 -12.12
C ASP A 6 26.50 -5.95 -11.32
N THR A 7 25.60 -6.91 -11.53
CA THR A 7 24.36 -7.04 -10.76
C THR A 7 24.66 -7.40 -9.30
N ARG A 8 24.05 -6.69 -8.34
CA ARG A 8 24.11 -7.05 -6.91
C ARG A 8 22.73 -7.44 -6.39
N ILE A 9 22.69 -8.54 -5.64
CA ILE A 9 21.52 -8.93 -4.85
C ILE A 9 21.53 -8.10 -3.57
N ILE A 10 20.43 -7.41 -3.31
CA ILE A 10 20.23 -6.58 -2.12
C ILE A 10 19.09 -7.21 -1.33
N SER A 11 19.18 -7.28 0.00
CA SER A 11 17.99 -7.56 0.80
C SER A 11 17.14 -6.29 0.86
N THR A 12 15.91 -6.36 0.35
CA THR A 12 14.94 -5.27 0.42
C THR A 12 14.13 -5.38 1.68
N GLY A 13 14.13 -4.33 2.50
CA GLY A 13 13.39 -4.27 3.76
C GLY A 13 14.24 -3.73 4.91
N ALA A 14 13.57 -3.43 6.02
CA ALA A 14 14.26 -3.06 7.25
C ALA A 14 14.49 -4.31 8.12
N PRO A 15 15.61 -4.39 8.86
CA PRO A 15 15.85 -5.51 9.77
C PRO A 15 14.73 -5.63 10.81
N GLN A 16 14.25 -6.85 11.05
CA GLN A 16 13.26 -7.10 12.11
C GLN A 16 13.84 -6.67 13.46
N GLY A 17 13.04 -5.95 14.25
CA GLY A 17 13.48 -5.38 15.54
C GLY A 17 14.29 -4.09 15.43
N CYS A 18 14.54 -3.55 14.23
CA CYS A 18 15.14 -2.23 14.10
C CYS A 18 14.13 -1.14 14.49
N VAL A 19 14.53 -0.30 15.46
CA VAL A 19 13.73 0.81 16.05
C VAL A 19 13.17 1.77 15.00
N LEU A 20 13.88 1.97 13.88
CA LEU A 20 13.47 2.90 12.83
C LEU A 20 12.60 2.28 11.74
N SER A 21 12.42 0.95 11.74
CA SER A 21 11.62 0.26 10.72
C SER A 21 10.18 0.76 10.64
N PRO A 22 9.45 0.92 11.77
CA PRO A 22 8.07 1.40 11.72
C PRO A 22 7.97 2.80 11.12
N LEU A 23 8.86 3.72 11.52
CA LEU A 23 8.87 5.09 10.98
C LEU A 23 9.16 5.10 9.47
N ARG A 24 10.15 4.32 9.03
CA ARG A 24 10.47 4.18 7.61
C ARG A 24 9.32 3.60 6.81
N PHE A 25 8.61 2.61 7.36
CA PHE A 25 7.43 2.03 6.72
C PHE A 25 6.29 3.05 6.61
N SER A 26 6.02 3.82 7.65
CA SER A 26 5.01 4.89 7.61
C SER A 26 5.33 5.96 6.56
N LEU A 27 6.62 6.34 6.43
CA LEU A 27 7.05 7.28 5.39
C LEU A 27 6.93 6.68 3.99
N TYR A 28 7.30 5.40 3.83
CA TYR A 28 7.22 4.68 2.57
C TYR A 28 5.79 4.61 2.02
N THR A 29 4.83 4.31 2.89
CA THR A 29 3.41 4.20 2.51
C THR A 29 2.64 5.52 2.63
N ASN A 30 3.31 6.64 2.94
CA ASN A 30 2.63 7.92 3.22
C ASN A 30 1.81 8.43 2.03
N SER A 31 2.29 8.21 0.80
CA SER A 31 1.59 8.59 -0.44
C SER A 31 0.38 7.70 -0.77
N CYS A 32 0.22 6.55 -0.11
CA CYS A 32 -0.97 5.72 -0.22
C CYS A 32 -2.13 6.40 0.53
N THR A 33 -3.00 7.07 -0.23
CA THR A 33 -4.14 7.84 0.29
C THR A 33 -5.38 7.60 -0.55
N SER A 34 -6.55 7.74 0.08
CA SER A 34 -7.84 7.80 -0.63
C SER A 34 -7.96 9.14 -1.36
N ASP A 35 -8.51 9.12 -2.58
CA ASP A 35 -8.81 10.34 -3.34
C ASP A 35 -10.29 10.78 -3.25
N HIS A 36 -11.15 9.97 -2.62
CA HIS A 36 -12.60 10.20 -2.61
C HIS A 36 -13.09 10.52 -1.20
N TYR A 37 -13.88 11.58 -1.06
CA TYR A 37 -14.35 12.08 0.24
C TYR A 37 -15.17 11.05 1.04
N SER A 38 -15.91 10.19 0.33
CA SER A 38 -16.75 9.14 0.92
C SER A 38 -16.00 7.85 1.26
N VAL A 39 -14.69 7.79 0.98
CA VAL A 39 -13.85 6.62 1.28
C VAL A 39 -12.68 7.02 2.18
N LYS A 40 -12.52 6.33 3.29
CA LYS A 40 -11.41 6.51 4.24
C LYS A 40 -10.43 5.36 4.11
N LEU A 41 -9.15 5.71 4.08
CA LEU A 41 -8.04 4.77 4.11
C LEU A 41 -7.31 4.96 5.44
N ILE A 42 -7.30 3.91 6.26
CA ILE A 42 -6.69 3.88 7.58
C ILE A 42 -5.50 2.93 7.52
N LYS A 43 -4.33 3.36 8.03
CA LYS A 43 -3.09 2.57 8.00
C LYS A 43 -2.54 2.40 9.41
N PHE A 44 -2.12 1.19 9.73
CA PHE A 44 -1.36 0.90 10.94
C PHE A 44 -0.32 -0.18 10.65
N ALA A 45 0.96 0.20 10.62
CA ALA A 45 2.01 -0.68 10.11
C ALA A 45 1.60 -1.26 8.75
N ASP A 46 1.73 -2.58 8.55
CA ASP A 46 1.33 -3.29 7.33
C ASP A 46 -0.19 -3.48 7.17
N ASP A 47 -0.98 -3.29 8.23
CA ASP A 47 -2.43 -3.38 8.15
C ASP A 47 -3.02 -2.09 7.54
N THR A 48 -3.86 -2.27 6.52
CA THR A 48 -4.59 -1.18 5.87
C THR A 48 -6.07 -1.52 5.80
N THR A 49 -6.93 -0.57 6.19
CA THR A 49 -8.39 -0.71 6.14
C THR A 49 -8.98 0.37 5.26
N LEU A 50 -9.83 -0.05 4.32
CA LEU A 50 -10.59 0.84 3.43
C LEU A 50 -12.06 0.84 3.84
N ILE A 51 -12.62 2.02 4.12
CA ILE A 51 -14.00 2.18 4.57
C ILE A 51 -14.73 3.09 3.59
N GLY A 52 -15.70 2.55 2.86
CA GLY A 52 -16.52 3.33 1.91
C GLY A 52 -17.94 3.55 2.43
N LEU A 53 -18.47 4.75 2.27
CA LEU A 53 -19.90 5.02 2.45
C LEU A 53 -20.66 4.56 1.20
N ILE A 54 -21.56 3.59 1.37
CA ILE A 54 -22.51 3.14 0.34
C ILE A 54 -23.80 3.93 0.50
N SER A 55 -24.31 4.51 -0.58
CA SER A 55 -25.55 5.30 -0.57
C SER A 55 -26.44 4.87 -1.73
N ASN A 56 -27.71 4.57 -1.47
CA ASN A 56 -28.66 4.09 -2.48
C ASN A 56 -28.16 2.85 -3.26
N GLY A 57 -27.35 2.00 -2.63
CA GLY A 57 -26.73 0.85 -3.28
C GLY A 57 -25.57 1.17 -4.21
N ASP A 58 -25.13 2.44 -4.30
CA ASP A 58 -23.94 2.82 -5.06
C ASP A 58 -22.69 2.65 -4.21
N GLU A 59 -21.88 1.64 -4.56
CA GLU A 59 -20.55 1.37 -4.01
C GLU A 59 -19.41 1.73 -4.96
N SER A 60 -19.69 2.42 -6.07
CA SER A 60 -18.70 2.69 -7.14
C SER A 60 -17.47 3.44 -6.64
N ALA A 61 -17.66 4.37 -5.70
CA ALA A 61 -16.57 5.09 -5.05
C ALA A 61 -15.65 4.16 -4.26
N TYR A 62 -16.22 3.20 -3.51
CA TYR A 62 -15.46 2.21 -2.76
C TYR A 62 -14.68 1.29 -3.70
N ARG A 63 -15.36 0.71 -4.70
CA ARG A 63 -14.73 -0.19 -5.70
C ARG A 63 -13.56 0.48 -6.41
N ARG A 64 -13.73 1.73 -6.88
CA ARG A 64 -12.65 2.50 -7.50
C ARG A 64 -11.45 2.69 -6.58
N GLN A 65 -11.67 2.85 -5.28
CA GLN A 65 -10.56 2.96 -4.32
C GLN A 65 -9.86 1.63 -4.07
N VAL A 66 -10.58 0.50 -4.11
CA VAL A 66 -9.97 -0.83 -4.05
C VAL A 66 -9.01 -1.02 -5.23
N ASP A 67 -9.47 -0.76 -6.46
CA ASP A 67 -8.64 -0.86 -7.66
C ASP A 67 -7.41 0.07 -7.60
N ARG A 68 -7.59 1.28 -7.07
CA ARG A 68 -6.52 2.25 -6.89
C ARG A 68 -5.51 1.81 -5.83
N LEU A 69 -5.96 1.19 -4.74
CA LEU A 69 -5.09 0.65 -3.70
C LEU A 69 -4.24 -0.50 -4.24
N GLU A 70 -4.85 -1.42 -4.98
CA GLU A 70 -4.14 -2.51 -5.67
C GLU A 70 -3.10 -1.96 -6.66
N SER A 71 -3.49 -1.02 -7.51
CA SER A 71 -2.58 -0.36 -8.44
C SER A 71 -1.44 0.37 -7.73
N TRP A 72 -1.69 1.00 -6.58
CA TRP A 72 -0.65 1.66 -5.79
C TRP A 72 0.33 0.61 -5.24
N CYS A 73 -0.16 -0.51 -4.72
CA CYS A 73 0.66 -1.61 -4.23
C CYS A 73 1.60 -2.15 -5.32
N ASP A 74 1.09 -2.42 -6.51
CA ASP A 74 1.89 -2.88 -7.66
C ASP A 74 2.97 -1.88 -8.05
N ASN A 75 2.61 -0.59 -8.17
CA ASN A 75 3.54 0.47 -8.55
C ASN A 75 4.62 0.76 -7.49
N ASN A 76 4.35 0.40 -6.22
CA ASN A 76 5.26 0.62 -5.10
C ASN A 76 5.87 -0.68 -4.58
N ASN A 77 5.86 -1.78 -5.35
CA ASN A 77 6.46 -3.05 -4.97
C ASN A 77 5.98 -3.56 -3.58
N VAL A 78 4.71 -3.32 -3.24
CA VAL A 78 4.07 -3.84 -2.03
C VAL A 78 3.14 -4.96 -2.46
N ALA A 79 3.39 -6.18 -1.99
CA ALA A 79 2.52 -7.31 -2.29
C ALA A 79 1.29 -7.33 -1.37
N LEU A 80 0.09 -7.34 -1.97
CA LEU A 80 -1.14 -7.58 -1.22
C LEU A 80 -1.29 -9.08 -0.90
N ASN A 81 -1.74 -9.37 0.32
CA ASN A 81 -2.00 -10.73 0.75
C ASN A 81 -3.50 -11.06 0.67
N GLY A 82 -3.93 -11.52 -0.51
CA GLY A 82 -5.34 -11.88 -0.76
C GLY A 82 -5.88 -13.02 0.12
N GLN A 83 -5.03 -13.82 0.76
CA GLN A 83 -5.48 -14.84 1.73
C GLN A 83 -5.87 -14.23 3.08
N LYS A 84 -5.34 -13.04 3.39
CA LYS A 84 -5.62 -12.30 4.63
C LYS A 84 -6.58 -11.13 4.42
N THR A 85 -6.71 -10.64 3.19
CA THR A 85 -7.68 -9.59 2.85
C THR A 85 -9.10 -10.14 2.94
N VAL A 86 -9.94 -9.42 3.69
CA VAL A 86 -11.38 -9.69 3.81
C VAL A 86 -12.10 -8.42 3.41
N GLU A 87 -13.14 -8.58 2.57
CA GLU A 87 -14.04 -7.51 2.12
C GLU A 87 -15.39 -7.59 2.85
#